data_AF-A0A938KYK8-F1
#
_entry.id   AF-A0A938KYK8-F1
#
_cell.length_a   1.000
_cell.length_b   1.000
_cell.length_c   1.000
_cell.angle_alpha   90.00
_cell.angle_beta   90.00
_cell.angle_gamma   90.00
#
_symmetry.space_group_name_H-M   'P 1'
#
loop_
_entity.id
_entity.type
_entity.pdbx_description
1 polymer ?
#
loop_
_entity_poly.entity_id
_entity_poly.type
_entity_poly.pdbx_seq_one_letter_code
_entity_poly.pdbx_strand_id
1 'polypeptide(L)' 'STLDGSALGRFSTKSPVKAAPFARDNLVYVHTLDDRLIVFSALDRTAKSCWALGKGERCQ' A
#
# COMPACT_ATOMS: atom_id res chain seq x y z
N SER A 1 -9.62 -20.30 1.96
CA SER A 1 -9.44 -19.80 0.58
C SER A 1 -10.65 -20.24 -0.20
N THR A 2 -11.38 -19.30 -0.79
CA THR A 2 -12.44 -19.56 -1.76
C THR A 2 -12.02 -18.82 -3.03
N LEU A 3 -12.00 -19.49 -4.19
CA LEU A 3 -11.69 -18.88 -5.49
C LEU A 3 -12.89 -18.08 -6.05
N ASP A 4 -13.75 -17.61 -5.16
CA ASP A 4 -15.05 -16.98 -5.46
C ASP A 4 -14.95 -15.46 -5.64
N GLY A 5 -13.75 -14.89 -5.49
CA GLY A 5 -13.54 -13.45 -5.56
C GLY A 5 -14.03 -12.70 -4.32
N SER A 6 -14.43 -13.41 -3.26
CA SER A 6 -14.77 -12.78 -1.98
C SER A 6 -13.56 -12.01 -1.43
N ALA A 7 -13.81 -10.78 -0.98
CA ALA A 7 -12.75 -9.93 -0.44
C ALA A 7 -12.14 -10.56 0.82
N LEU A 8 -10.82 -10.79 0.81
CA LEU A 8 -10.07 -11.30 1.96
C LEU A 8 -9.76 -10.20 3.00
N GLY A 9 -9.90 -8.94 2.61
CA GLY A 9 -9.63 -7.79 3.46
C GLY A 9 -9.46 -6.50 2.66
N ARG A 10 -9.01 -5.45 3.35
CA ARG A 10 -8.84 -4.12 2.78
C ARG A 10 -7.55 -3.48 3.28
N PHE A 11 -6.87 -2.75 2.39
CA PHE A 11 -5.79 -1.82 2.73
C PHE A 11 -6.36 -0.41 2.69
N SER A 12 -6.01 0.43 3.66
CA SER A 12 -6.53 1.78 3.80
C SER A 12 -5.43 2.81 3.61
N THR A 13 -5.65 3.75 2.69
CA THR A 13 -4.81 4.94 2.49
C THR A 13 -5.59 6.20 2.86
N LYS A 14 -4.90 7.25 3.28
CA LYS A 14 -5.53 8.55 3.58
C LYS A 14 -5.86 9.36 2.31
N SER A 15 -5.06 9.18 1.27
CA SER A 15 -5.20 9.83 -0.04
C SER A 15 -5.51 8.78 -1.11
N PRO A 16 -6.22 9.13 -2.20
CA PRO A 16 -6.54 8.20 -3.27
C PRO A 16 -5.29 7.57 -3.88
N VAL A 17 -5.44 6.33 -4.38
CA VAL A 17 -4.36 5.59 -5.05
C VAL A 17 -4.11 6.21 -6.43
N LYS A 18 -2.86 6.61 -6.68
CA LYS A 18 -2.41 7.32 -7.89
C LYS A 18 -2.08 6.38 -9.05
N ALA A 19 -1.60 5.18 -8.75
CA ALA A 19 -1.10 4.21 -9.73
C ALA A 19 -1.45 2.78 -9.34
N ALA A 20 -1.35 1.85 -10.29
CA ALA A 20 -1.55 0.43 -10.01
C ALA A 20 -0.61 -0.05 -8.89
N PRO A 21 -1.11 -0.78 -7.87
CA PRO A 21 -0.26 -1.35 -6.83
C PRO A 21 0.73 -2.39 -7.38
N PHE A 22 1.89 -2.49 -6.75
CA PHE A 22 2.87 -3.55 -7.02
C PHE A 22 2.94 -4.51 -5.83
N ALA A 23 2.92 -5.82 -6.08
CA ALA A 23 2.96 -6.84 -5.03
C ALA A 23 4.10 -7.82 -5.27
N ARG A 24 4.90 -8.06 -4.23
CA ARG A 24 6.02 -9.01 -4.25
C ARG A 24 6.38 -9.40 -2.82
N ASP A 25 6.71 -10.67 -2.59
CA ASP A 25 7.26 -11.17 -1.31
C ASP A 25 6.46 -10.74 -0.07
N ASN A 26 5.13 -10.93 -0.11
CA ASN A 26 4.16 -10.51 0.94
C ASN A 26 4.11 -9.00 1.23
N LEU A 27 4.64 -8.16 0.33
CA LEU A 27 4.55 -6.71 0.41
C LEU A 27 3.67 -6.17 -0.72
N VAL A 28 2.91 -5.13 -0.40
CA VAL A 28 2.09 -4.38 -1.36
C VAL A 28 2.51 -2.92 -1.31
N TYR A 29 3.00 -2.41 -2.44
CA TYR A 29 3.48 -1.06 -2.64
C TYR A 29 2.36 -0.22 -3.26
N VAL A 30 2.00 0.87 -2.60
CA VAL A 30 0.89 1.74 -3.01
C VAL A 30 1.37 3.19 -3.08
N HIS A 31 1.30 3.79 -4.26
CA HIS A 31 1.56 5.22 -4.46
C HIS A 31 0.23 5.98 -4.42
N THR A 32 0.15 7.00 -3.57
CA THR A 32 -1.04 7.84 -3.38
C THR A 32 -0.87 9.23 -4.02
N LEU A 33 -1.98 9.94 -4.23
CA LEU A 33 -2.00 11.27 -4.86
C LEU A 33 -1.34 12.36 -4.01
N ASP A 34 -1.22 12.18 -2.69
CA ASP A 34 -0.43 13.05 -1.80
C ASP A 34 1.08 12.71 -1.82
N ASP A 35 1.51 12.02 -2.87
CA ASP A 35 2.88 11.66 -3.19
C ASP A 35 3.60 10.80 -2.15
N ARG A 36 2.82 9.97 -1.45
CA ARG A 36 3.34 8.97 -0.53
C ARG A 36 3.44 7.61 -1.19
N LEU A 37 4.58 6.94 -1.03
CA LEU A 37 4.72 5.51 -1.28
C LEU A 37 4.57 4.77 0.06
N ILE A 38 3.49 4.01 0.21
CA ILE A 38 3.19 3.23 1.41
C ILE A 38 3.42 1.76 1.09
N VAL A 39 4.12 1.05 1.98
CA VAL A 39 4.28 -0.41 1.87
C VAL A 39 3.44 -1.06 2.95
N PHE A 40 2.55 -1.95 2.53
CA PHE A 40 1.76 -2.78 3.41
C PHE A 40 2.29 -4.22 3.43
N SER A 41 2.12 -4.88 4.55
CA SER A 41 2.22 -6.34 4.62
C SER A 41 0.93 -6.98 4.13
N ALA A 42 1.02 -7.91 3.19
CA ALA A 42 -0.13 -8.67 2.71
C ALA A 42 -0.68 -9.66 3.76
N LEU A 43 0.13 -10.02 4.77
CA LEU A 43 -0.22 -10.99 5.80
C LEU A 43 -1.21 -10.41 6.82
N ASP A 44 -0.96 -9.17 7.25
CA ASP A 44 -1.69 -8.51 8.33
C ASP A 44 -2.36 -7.19 7.90
N ARG A 45 -2.14 -6.75 6.66
CA ARG A 45 -2.65 -5.50 6.05
C ARG A 45 -2.16 -4.22 6.74
N THR A 46 -1.14 -4.30 7.59
CA THR A 46 -0.56 -3.14 8.27
C THR A 46 0.44 -2.41 7.38
N ALA A 47 0.49 -1.09 7.47
CA ALA A 47 1.54 -0.29 6.83
C ALA A 47 2.86 -0.54 7.58
N LYS A 48 3.90 -0.96 6.86
CA LYS A 48 5.24 -1.23 7.38
C LYS A 48 6.19 -0.06 7.17
N SER A 49 6.01 0.70 6.09
CA SER A 49 6.82 1.89 5.80
C SER A 49 6.09 2.89 4.92
N CYS A 50 6.60 4.13 4.92
CA CYS A 50 6.07 5.21 4.12
C CYS A 50 7.21 6.16 3.71
N TRP A 51 7.19 6.62 2.46
CA TRP A 51 8.10 7.64 1.93
C TRP A 51 7.31 8.77 1.26
N ALA A 52 7.76 10.01 1.47
CA ALA A 52 7.30 11.17 0.72
C ALA A 52 8.19 11.33 -0.52
N LEU A 53 7.72 10.87 -1.68
CA LEU A 53 8.57 10.71 -2.87
C LEU A 53 9.09 12.04 -3.40
N GLY A 54 8.25 13.08 -3.47
CA GLY A 54 8.63 14.40 -3.92
C GLY A 54 9.68 15.10 -3.03
N LYS A 55 9.88 14.61 -1.81
CA LYS A 55 10.89 15.10 -0.87
C LYS A 55 12.08 14.16 -0.69
N GLY A 56 11.96 12.90 -1.13
CA GLY A 56 13.01 11.88 -0.94
C GLY A 56 13.23 11.44 0.51
N GLU A 57 12.22 11.56 1.39
CA GLU A 57 12.34 11.27 2.83
C GLU A 57 11.31 10.24 3.33
N ARG A 58 11.49 9.73 4.55
CA ARG A 58 10.48 8.90 5.22
C ARG A 58 9.33 9.78 5.72
N CYS A 59 8.12 9.25 5.70
CA CYS A 59 6.99 9.91 6.33
C CYS A 59 7.23 10.02 7.85
N GLN A 60 6.83 11.16 8.43
CA GLN A 60 6.80 11.40 9.87
C GLN A 60 5.57 10.75 10.52
#